data_AF-A0A662UTH6-F1
#
_entry.id   AF-A0A662UTH6-F1
#
_cell.length_a   1.000
_cell.length_b   1.000
_cell.length_c   1.000
_cell.angle_alpha   90.00
_cell.angle_beta   90.00
_cell.angle_gamma   90.00
#
_symmetry.space_group_name_H-M   'P 1'
#
loop_
_entity.id
_entity.type
_entity.pdbx_description
1 polymer ?
#
loop_
_entity_poly.entity_id
_entity_poly.type
_entity_poly.pdbx_seq_one_letter_code
_entity_poly.pdbx_strand_id
1 'polypeptide(L)'
;MVDIEISGVLEERLRRLVELGVYSSISEAVRDAVRRLLDQLDLKELAFKLYVSSDASFQYVSEFADTSFDEMIEYMVSKGFVPLIGIESTGDLTTLKEDKKYVLDPLTIYVIYKSELFKYFAKLPREGYEFLIPDSVKSWVEVLVARRLFHAFEYKGLIKFFETTGLKAPSLKTRLTRHEQYAINYVKKNNDCILLTEDIRTRKYARSRGVKAYSSISILYTLKDNIDNDSIADVLFSLKSIPLIIPASIMEVFGIAI
;
A
#
# COMPACT_ATOMS: atom_id res chain seq x y z
N MET A 1 5.95 -0.89 27.98
CA MET A 1 7.01 -0.12 28.64
C MET A 1 8.25 -0.28 27.78
N VAL A 2 8.81 0.81 27.27
CA VAL A 2 10.06 0.79 26.49
C VAL A 2 11.13 1.30 27.44
N ASP A 3 12.10 0.46 27.76
CA ASP A 3 13.21 0.84 28.62
C ASP A 3 14.27 1.51 27.74
N ILE A 4 14.51 2.81 27.99
CA ILE A 4 15.54 3.59 27.31
C ILE A 4 16.71 3.69 28.28
N GLU A 5 17.82 3.03 27.97
CA GLU A 5 19.05 3.20 28.72
C GLU A 5 19.68 4.54 28.33
N ILE A 6 19.65 5.49 29.27
CA ILE A 6 20.34 6.78 29.15
C ILE A 6 21.44 6.76 30.19
N SER A 7 22.69 6.83 29.74
CA SER A 7 23.85 6.80 30.62
C SER A 7 24.80 7.97 30.37
N GLY A 8 25.61 8.28 31.39
CA GLY A 8 26.67 9.28 31.33
C GLY A 8 26.16 10.73 31.34
N VAL A 9 26.84 11.60 30.60
CA VAL A 9 26.64 13.07 30.62
C VAL A 9 25.21 13.49 30.26
N LEU A 10 24.53 12.72 29.41
CA LEU A 10 23.15 13.02 29.01
C LEU A 10 22.18 12.83 30.18
N GLU A 11 22.34 11.78 30.97
CA GLU A 11 21.50 11.52 32.14
C GLU A 11 21.66 12.64 33.19
N GLU A 12 22.91 13.04 33.45
CA GLU A 12 23.21 14.11 34.41
C GLU A 12 22.59 15.45 33.98
N ARG A 13 22.65 15.77 32.68
CA ARG A 13 22.02 16.98 32.13
C ARG A 13 20.49 16.92 32.23
N LEU A 14 19.88 15.77 31.94
CA LEU A 14 18.43 15.59 32.08
C LEU A 14 17.97 15.70 33.55
N ARG A 15 18.73 15.15 34.50
CA ARG A 15 18.47 15.32 35.94
C ARG A 15 18.49 16.79 36.36
N ARG A 16 19.53 17.53 35.94
CA ARG A 16 19.61 18.98 36.22
C ARG A 16 18.44 19.76 35.64
N LEU A 17 17.95 19.41 34.45
CA LEU A 17 16.77 20.05 33.87
C LEU A 17 15.49 19.79 34.70
N VAL A 18 15.37 18.63 35.31
CA VAL A 18 14.27 18.29 36.24
C VAL A 18 14.43 19.04 37.56
N GLU A 19 15.64 19.07 38.12
CA GLU A 19 15.95 19.81 39.36
C GLU A 19 15.68 21.31 39.23
N LEU A 20 15.94 21.89 38.05
CA LEU A 20 15.64 23.29 37.73
C LEU A 20 14.14 23.55 37.48
N GLY A 21 13.29 22.52 37.55
CA GLY A 21 11.85 22.63 37.34
C GLY A 21 11.43 22.86 35.89
N VAL A 22 12.34 22.67 34.92
CA VAL A 22 12.04 22.84 33.48
C VAL A 22 11.17 21.69 32.98
N TYR A 23 11.36 20.48 33.51
CA TYR A 23 10.54 19.30 33.23
C TYR A 23 10.14 18.59 34.54
N SER A 24 8.98 17.94 34.56
CA SER A 24 8.49 17.20 35.74
C SER A 24 9.23 15.88 35.97
N SER A 25 9.84 15.31 34.93
CA SER A 25 10.61 14.06 35.01
C SER A 25 11.56 13.89 33.83
N ILE A 26 12.56 13.00 33.97
CA ILE A 26 13.47 12.63 32.89
C ILE A 26 12.69 12.06 31.70
N SER A 27 11.68 11.23 31.95
CA SER A 27 10.83 10.64 30.92
C SER A 27 10.11 11.70 30.08
N GLU A 28 9.64 12.79 30.71
CA GLU A 28 9.04 13.90 29.99
C GLU A 28 10.07 14.65 29.14
N ALA A 29 11.23 14.96 29.72
CA ALA A 29 12.32 15.62 29.01
C ALA A 29 12.77 14.81 27.78
N VAL A 30 12.86 13.48 27.90
CA VAL A 30 13.19 12.59 26.79
C VAL A 30 12.10 12.56 25.73
N ARG A 31 10.82 12.48 26.12
CA ARG A 31 9.70 12.54 25.17
C ARG A 31 9.69 13.86 24.40
N ASP A 32 9.91 14.99 25.09
CA ASP A 32 9.96 16.30 24.45
C ASP A 32 11.17 16.42 23.50
N ALA A 33 12.33 15.94 23.92
CA ALA A 33 13.52 15.91 23.08
C ALA A 33 13.34 15.05 21.82
N VAL A 34 12.76 13.85 21.96
CA VAL A 34 12.45 12.98 20.80
C VAL A 34 11.42 13.63 19.89
N ARG A 35 10.38 14.27 20.45
CA ARG A 35 9.38 14.99 19.64
C ARG A 35 10.04 16.12 18.84
N ARG A 36 10.83 16.97 19.50
CA ARG A 36 11.56 18.07 18.84
C ARG A 36 12.54 17.55 17.78
N LEU A 37 13.20 16.42 18.04
CA LEU A 37 14.07 15.81 17.05
C LEU A 37 13.27 15.39 15.82
N LEU A 38 12.14 14.70 15.99
CA LEU A 38 11.28 14.30 14.88
C LEU A 38 10.74 15.51 14.11
N ASP A 39 10.35 16.58 14.81
CA ASP A 39 9.88 17.84 14.21
C ASP A 39 10.96 18.55 13.38
N GLN A 40 12.25 18.30 13.66
CA GLN A 40 13.39 18.86 12.93
C GLN A 40 13.79 18.01 11.71
N LEU A 41 13.34 16.76 11.62
CA LEU A 41 13.69 15.88 10.52
C LEU A 41 12.75 16.09 9.34
N ASP A 42 13.32 16.22 8.14
CA ASP A 42 12.54 16.09 6.90
C ASP A 42 12.24 14.60 6.65
N LEU A 43 11.14 14.12 7.24
CA LEU A 43 10.70 12.73 7.10
C LEU A 43 10.43 12.35 5.65
N LYS A 44 9.97 13.29 4.80
CA LYS A 44 9.73 13.02 3.36
C LYS A 44 11.05 12.75 2.63
N GLU A 45 12.06 13.58 2.87
CA GLU A 45 13.40 13.38 2.27
C GLU A 45 14.07 12.10 2.79
N LEU A 46 13.92 11.78 4.09
CA LEU A 46 14.42 10.51 4.64
C LEU A 46 13.69 9.30 4.06
N ALA A 47 12.38 9.37 3.93
CA ALA A 47 11.55 8.33 3.31
C ALA A 47 11.96 8.10 1.85
N PHE A 48 12.20 9.17 1.10
CA PHE A 48 12.67 9.11 -0.27
C PHE A 48 14.05 8.46 -0.38
N LYS A 49 15.02 8.89 0.44
CA LYS A 49 16.36 8.27 0.49
C LYS A 49 16.26 6.79 0.83
N LEU A 50 15.42 6.43 1.80
CA LEU A 50 15.18 5.04 2.15
C LEU A 50 14.57 4.27 0.97
N TYR A 51 13.61 4.84 0.25
CA TYR A 51 13.02 4.20 -0.91
C TYR A 51 14.05 3.94 -2.00
N VAL A 52 14.88 4.93 -2.34
CA VAL A 52 15.86 4.81 -3.43
C VAL A 52 16.98 3.83 -3.08
N SER A 53 17.45 3.85 -1.83
CA SER A 53 18.62 3.05 -1.39
C SER A 53 18.28 1.62 -0.94
N SER A 54 17.00 1.24 -0.95
CA SER A 54 16.55 0.02 -0.27
C SER A 54 15.41 -0.69 -0.98
N ASP A 55 14.94 -1.81 -0.40
CA ASP A 55 13.79 -2.60 -0.86
C ASP A 55 12.46 -2.19 -0.19
N ALA A 56 12.39 -1.01 0.42
CA ALA A 56 11.17 -0.51 1.06
C ALA A 56 9.99 -0.40 0.08
N SER A 57 8.80 -0.85 0.47
CA SER A 57 7.59 -0.59 -0.32
C SER A 57 7.23 0.89 -0.32
N PHE A 58 6.48 1.30 -1.33
CA PHE A 58 5.94 2.63 -1.50
C PHE A 58 4.99 2.98 -0.35
N GLN A 59 4.17 2.00 0.06
CA GLN A 59 3.30 2.16 1.23
C GLN A 59 4.10 2.41 2.50
N TYR A 60 5.20 1.68 2.69
CA TYR A 60 6.05 1.84 3.88
C TYR A 60 6.66 3.23 3.98
N VAL A 61 7.19 3.76 2.87
CA VAL A 61 7.80 5.09 2.88
C VAL A 61 6.75 6.21 2.97
N SER A 62 5.55 6.00 2.42
CA SER A 62 4.43 6.94 2.58
C SER A 62 3.95 7.01 4.04
N GLU A 63 3.81 5.85 4.69
CA GLU A 63 3.46 5.75 6.12
C GLU A 63 4.55 6.34 7.01
N PHE A 64 5.82 6.04 6.72
CA PHE A 64 6.97 6.59 7.46
C PHE A 64 7.09 8.12 7.35
N ALA A 65 6.77 8.67 6.17
CA ALA A 65 6.77 10.11 5.93
C ALA A 65 5.54 10.83 6.52
N ASP A 66 4.55 10.09 7.03
CA ASP A 66 3.23 10.60 7.43
C ASP A 66 2.55 11.43 6.32
N THR A 67 2.50 10.86 5.12
CA THR A 67 1.93 11.52 3.94
C THR A 67 0.90 10.64 3.23
N SER A 68 -0.01 11.28 2.51
CA SER A 68 -0.88 10.56 1.58
C SER A 68 -0.09 9.99 0.39
N PHE A 69 -0.65 8.97 -0.27
CA PHE A 69 -0.04 8.43 -1.49
C PHE A 69 0.11 9.47 -2.59
N ASP A 70 -0.88 10.37 -2.75
CA ASP A 70 -0.83 11.47 -3.73
C ASP A 70 0.39 12.38 -3.46
N GLU A 71 0.57 12.83 -2.21
CA GLU A 71 1.68 13.72 -1.82
C GLU A 71 3.05 13.05 -1.95
N MET A 72 3.17 11.77 -1.59
CA MET A 72 4.44 11.05 -1.71
C MET A 72 4.80 10.80 -3.19
N ILE A 73 3.81 10.48 -4.03
CA ILE A 73 3.96 10.40 -5.49
C ILE A 73 4.47 11.74 -6.03
N GLU A 74 3.79 12.85 -5.72
CA GLU A 74 4.15 14.18 -6.21
C GLU A 74 5.57 14.54 -5.77
N TYR A 75 5.91 14.26 -4.52
CA TYR A 75 7.25 14.49 -3.99
C TYR A 75 8.31 13.70 -4.75
N MET A 76 8.12 12.39 -4.96
CA MET A 76 9.07 11.56 -5.71
C MET A 76 9.24 12.04 -7.16
N VAL A 77 8.14 12.36 -7.83
CA VAL A 77 8.16 12.86 -9.21
C VAL A 77 8.87 14.22 -9.28
N SER A 78 8.67 15.11 -8.30
CA SER A 78 9.36 16.41 -8.22
C SER A 78 10.89 16.25 -8.06
N LYS A 79 11.34 15.11 -7.51
CA LYS A 79 12.76 14.73 -7.40
C LYS A 79 13.28 13.96 -8.62
N GLY A 80 12.47 13.83 -9.68
CA GLY A 80 12.81 13.10 -10.89
C GLY A 80 12.75 11.58 -10.74
N PHE A 81 12.00 11.06 -9.77
CA PHE A 81 11.91 9.63 -9.49
C PHE A 81 10.47 9.12 -9.61
N VAL A 82 10.25 8.12 -10.45
CA VAL A 82 8.94 7.46 -10.60
C VAL A 82 8.89 6.25 -9.64
N PRO A 83 7.90 6.18 -8.72
CA PRO A 83 7.79 5.06 -7.81
C PRO A 83 7.51 3.74 -8.54
N LEU A 84 8.00 2.62 -7.99
CA LEU A 84 7.85 1.29 -8.59
C LEU A 84 6.47 0.69 -8.30
N ILE A 85 5.43 1.34 -8.81
CA ILE A 85 4.02 0.96 -8.69
C ILE A 85 3.54 0.51 -10.07
N GLY A 86 2.82 -0.61 -10.17
CA GLY A 86 2.24 -1.11 -11.42
C GLY A 86 2.74 -2.50 -11.80
N ILE A 87 3.04 -2.69 -13.09
CA ILE A 87 3.48 -3.96 -13.66
C ILE A 87 4.92 -3.85 -14.14
N GLU A 88 5.74 -4.86 -13.84
CA GLU A 88 7.09 -5.00 -14.39
C GLU A 88 7.09 -5.87 -15.66
N SER A 89 6.25 -6.91 -15.71
CA SER A 89 6.17 -7.83 -16.85
C SER A 89 4.83 -8.55 -16.95
N THR A 90 4.58 -9.26 -18.06
CA THR A 90 3.39 -10.09 -18.25
C THR A 90 3.23 -11.18 -17.18
N GLY A 91 4.32 -11.59 -16.50
CA GLY A 91 4.26 -12.50 -15.35
C GLY A 91 3.58 -11.93 -14.11
N ASP A 92 3.26 -10.63 -14.12
CA ASP A 92 2.47 -9.98 -13.09
C ASP A 92 0.96 -10.00 -13.35
N LEU A 93 0.54 -10.55 -14.50
CA LEU A 93 -0.87 -10.74 -14.84
C LEU A 93 -1.30 -12.18 -14.57
N THR A 94 -2.56 -12.33 -14.19
CA THR A 94 -3.24 -13.62 -14.15
C THR A 94 -4.69 -13.44 -14.56
N THR A 95 -5.29 -14.49 -15.12
CA THR A 95 -6.75 -14.59 -15.17
C THR A 95 -7.26 -14.91 -13.77
N LEU A 96 -8.19 -14.12 -13.27
CA LEU A 96 -8.88 -14.38 -12.02
C LEU A 96 -9.89 -15.54 -12.23
N LYS A 97 -10.02 -16.38 -11.22
CA LYS A 97 -10.99 -17.47 -11.10
C LYS A 97 -11.94 -17.23 -9.93
N GLU A 98 -13.20 -17.62 -10.07
CA GLU A 98 -14.26 -17.50 -9.05
C GLU A 98 -14.01 -18.40 -7.82
N ASP A 99 -13.31 -19.52 -7.98
CA ASP A 99 -12.97 -20.46 -6.89
C ASP A 99 -11.79 -19.99 -6.01
N LYS A 100 -11.40 -18.72 -6.14
CA LYS A 100 -10.25 -18.11 -5.46
C LYS A 100 -10.66 -16.78 -4.84
N LYS A 101 -9.98 -16.42 -3.75
CA LYS A 101 -10.17 -15.13 -3.06
C LYS A 101 -8.97 -14.22 -3.32
N TYR A 102 -9.24 -12.94 -3.53
CA TYR A 102 -8.22 -11.95 -3.88
C TYR A 102 -8.00 -10.99 -2.73
N VAL A 103 -6.85 -11.09 -2.10
CA VAL A 103 -6.46 -10.23 -1.00
C VAL A 103 -5.81 -8.98 -1.56
N LEU A 104 -6.29 -7.82 -1.13
CA LEU A 104 -5.86 -6.50 -1.56
C LEU A 104 -5.06 -5.83 -0.44
N ASP A 105 -4.19 -4.89 -0.82
CA ASP A 105 -3.54 -3.95 0.10
C ASP A 105 -4.07 -2.52 -0.10
N PRO A 106 -3.77 -1.59 0.82
CA PRO A 106 -4.25 -0.20 0.73
C PRO A 106 -3.88 0.49 -0.59
N LEU A 107 -2.64 0.36 -1.07
CA LEU A 107 -2.23 0.98 -2.35
C LEU A 107 -3.06 0.49 -3.52
N THR A 108 -3.36 -0.80 -3.57
CA THR A 108 -4.17 -1.40 -4.64
C THR A 108 -5.59 -0.88 -4.64
N ILE A 109 -6.20 -0.78 -3.45
CA ILE A 109 -7.52 -0.15 -3.32
C ILE A 109 -7.47 1.32 -3.74
N TYR A 110 -6.45 2.07 -3.33
CA TYR A 110 -6.26 3.44 -3.80
C TYR A 110 -6.22 3.51 -5.33
N VAL A 111 -5.43 2.66 -6.01
CA VAL A 111 -5.33 2.62 -7.47
C VAL A 111 -6.67 2.27 -8.13
N ILE A 112 -7.36 1.23 -7.65
CA ILE A 112 -8.66 0.84 -8.18
C ILE A 112 -9.65 2.00 -8.10
N TYR A 113 -9.75 2.67 -6.94
CA TYR A 113 -10.73 3.72 -6.70
C TYR A 113 -10.37 5.07 -7.29
N LYS A 114 -9.09 5.34 -7.58
CA LYS A 114 -8.65 6.57 -8.26
C LYS A 114 -8.67 6.47 -9.79
N SER A 115 -8.86 5.26 -10.34
CA SER A 115 -8.90 5.02 -11.79
C SER A 115 -10.25 4.50 -12.26
N GLU A 116 -10.39 4.35 -13.57
CA GLU A 116 -11.55 3.71 -14.21
C GLU A 116 -11.55 2.17 -14.04
N LEU A 117 -10.51 1.59 -13.41
CA LEU A 117 -10.48 0.17 -13.07
C LEU A 117 -11.63 -0.22 -12.13
N PHE A 118 -12.10 0.71 -11.28
CA PHE A 118 -13.24 0.49 -10.40
C PHE A 118 -14.49 0.00 -11.13
N LYS A 119 -14.79 0.52 -12.33
CA LYS A 119 -15.96 0.12 -13.13
C LYS A 119 -15.99 -1.38 -13.38
N TYR A 120 -14.82 -1.98 -13.58
CA TYR A 120 -14.65 -3.40 -13.87
C TYR A 120 -14.51 -4.21 -12.60
N PHE A 121 -13.77 -3.68 -11.63
CA PHE A 121 -13.71 -4.24 -10.28
C PHE A 121 -15.11 -4.43 -9.68
N ALA A 122 -16.01 -3.45 -9.82
CA ALA A 122 -17.36 -3.51 -9.23
C ALA A 122 -18.28 -4.57 -9.86
N LYS A 123 -17.96 -5.08 -11.06
CA LYS A 123 -18.72 -6.15 -11.72
C LYS A 123 -18.39 -7.51 -11.12
N LEU A 124 -17.11 -7.78 -10.87
CA LEU A 124 -16.62 -9.10 -10.48
C LEU A 124 -17.28 -9.65 -9.19
N PRO A 125 -17.49 -8.87 -8.11
CA PRO A 125 -18.23 -9.37 -6.93
C PRO A 125 -19.63 -9.87 -7.23
N ARG A 126 -20.32 -9.30 -8.23
CA ARG A 126 -21.67 -9.73 -8.65
C ARG A 126 -21.63 -11.05 -9.43
N GLU A 127 -20.47 -11.40 -9.97
CA GLU A 127 -20.19 -12.64 -10.71
C GLU A 127 -19.54 -13.71 -9.81
N GLY A 128 -19.48 -13.49 -8.49
CA GLY A 128 -19.00 -14.49 -7.52
C GLY A 128 -17.53 -14.37 -7.12
N TYR A 129 -16.79 -13.37 -7.62
CA TYR A 129 -15.40 -13.14 -7.22
C TYR A 129 -15.33 -12.48 -5.84
N GLU A 130 -14.47 -13.00 -4.96
CA GLU A 130 -14.31 -12.44 -3.61
C GLU A 130 -13.04 -11.63 -3.45
N PHE A 131 -13.18 -10.37 -3.02
CA PHE A 131 -12.07 -9.49 -2.68
C PHE A 131 -12.02 -9.24 -1.17
N LEU A 132 -10.84 -9.39 -0.59
CA LEU A 132 -10.58 -9.32 0.83
C LEU A 132 -9.56 -8.22 1.15
N ILE A 133 -9.72 -7.48 2.24
CA ILE A 133 -8.73 -6.52 2.73
C ILE A 133 -8.63 -6.57 4.27
N PRO A 134 -7.48 -6.22 4.89
CA PRO A 134 -7.41 -6.16 6.35
C PRO A 134 -8.49 -5.26 6.96
N ASP A 135 -9.17 -5.72 8.01
CA ASP A 135 -10.14 -4.93 8.78
C ASP A 135 -9.54 -3.64 9.39
N SER A 136 -8.24 -3.67 9.71
CA SER A 136 -7.47 -2.53 10.21
C SER A 136 -7.51 -1.27 9.35
N VAL A 137 -7.88 -1.37 8.06
CA VAL A 137 -8.02 -0.21 7.15
C VAL A 137 -9.45 0.13 6.78
N LYS A 138 -10.44 -0.49 7.45
CA LYS A 138 -11.87 -0.34 7.12
C LYS A 138 -12.33 1.11 7.02
N SER A 139 -12.06 1.92 8.04
CA SER A 139 -12.49 3.33 8.06
C SER A 139 -11.85 4.14 6.92
N TRP A 140 -10.61 3.84 6.58
CA TRP A 140 -9.91 4.50 5.47
C TRP A 140 -10.53 4.13 4.11
N VAL A 141 -10.86 2.85 3.91
CA VAL A 141 -11.57 2.38 2.69
C VAL A 141 -12.95 3.03 2.57
N GLU A 142 -13.71 3.10 3.67
CA GLU A 142 -15.04 3.73 3.69
C GLU A 142 -14.99 5.21 3.28
N VAL A 143 -13.98 5.95 3.75
CA VAL A 143 -13.75 7.35 3.33
C VAL A 143 -13.38 7.45 1.85
N LEU A 144 -12.52 6.57 1.36
CA LEU A 144 -12.11 6.55 -0.05
C LEU A 144 -13.31 6.30 -0.97
N VAL A 145 -14.20 5.36 -0.60
CA VAL A 145 -15.45 5.06 -1.31
C VAL A 145 -16.38 6.27 -1.31
N ALA A 146 -16.58 6.91 -0.15
CA ALA A 146 -17.48 8.05 -0.01
C ALA A 146 -17.05 9.23 -0.90
N ARG A 147 -15.74 9.46 -1.05
CA ARG A 147 -15.18 10.52 -1.92
C ARG A 147 -15.49 10.35 -3.40
N ARG A 148 -15.80 9.13 -3.87
CA ARG A 148 -16.20 8.89 -5.28
C ARG A 148 -17.65 9.34 -5.58
N LEU A 149 -18.38 9.85 -4.57
CA LEU A 149 -19.63 10.65 -4.60
C LEU A 149 -20.86 10.17 -5.41
N PHE A 150 -20.77 9.16 -6.28
CA PHE A 150 -21.90 8.72 -7.12
C PHE A 150 -22.30 7.24 -6.97
N HIS A 151 -21.50 6.42 -6.25
CA HIS A 151 -21.74 4.97 -6.12
C HIS A 151 -21.71 4.46 -4.67
N ALA A 152 -21.82 5.33 -3.66
CA ALA A 152 -21.73 4.94 -2.24
C ALA A 152 -22.75 3.85 -1.84
N PHE A 153 -23.89 3.76 -2.54
CA PHE A 153 -24.90 2.72 -2.32
C PHE A 153 -24.57 1.37 -2.96
N GLU A 154 -23.66 1.30 -3.93
CA GLU A 154 -23.23 0.05 -4.60
C GLU A 154 -22.06 -0.65 -3.89
N TYR A 155 -21.51 -0.06 -2.82
CA TYR A 155 -20.36 -0.59 -2.10
C TYR A 155 -20.67 -1.86 -1.28
N LYS A 156 -21.92 -2.03 -0.83
CA LYS A 156 -22.29 -3.16 0.04
C LYS A 156 -21.97 -4.48 -0.65
N GLY A 157 -20.91 -5.14 -0.20
CA GLY A 157 -20.48 -6.46 -0.68
C GLY A 157 -19.37 -6.45 -1.73
N LEU A 158 -18.87 -5.29 -2.19
CA LEU A 158 -17.75 -5.26 -3.17
C LEU A 158 -16.44 -5.76 -2.56
N ILE A 159 -16.20 -5.42 -1.29
CA ILE A 159 -15.01 -5.82 -0.53
C ILE A 159 -15.47 -6.42 0.79
N LYS A 160 -14.90 -7.56 1.15
CA LYS A 160 -15.02 -8.14 2.49
C LYS A 160 -13.77 -7.83 3.30
N PHE A 161 -13.94 -7.73 4.61
CA PHE A 161 -12.83 -7.50 5.54
C PHE A 161 -12.47 -8.80 6.23
N PHE A 162 -11.17 -9.08 6.36
CA PHE A 162 -10.69 -10.17 7.18
C PHE A 162 -10.09 -9.65 8.49
N GLU A 163 -10.28 -10.43 9.55
CA GLU A 163 -9.74 -10.10 10.86
C GLU A 163 -8.23 -10.18 10.87
N THR A 164 -7.59 -9.11 11.36
CA THR A 164 -6.14 -9.09 11.58
C THR A 164 -5.74 -9.72 12.92
N THR A 165 -6.69 -9.88 13.83
CA THR A 165 -6.51 -10.57 15.12
C THR A 165 -6.14 -12.05 14.90
N GLY A 166 -4.97 -12.47 15.38
CA GLY A 166 -4.47 -13.84 15.22
C GLY A 166 -3.56 -14.07 14.00
N LEU A 167 -3.30 -13.04 13.19
CA LEU A 167 -2.19 -13.08 12.23
C LEU A 167 -0.85 -12.93 12.95
N LYS A 168 0.22 -13.51 12.36
CA LYS A 168 1.56 -13.36 12.92
C LYS A 168 1.90 -11.87 13.04
N ALA A 169 2.50 -11.50 14.16
CA ALA A 169 2.92 -10.13 14.41
C ALA A 169 3.78 -9.62 13.24
N PRO A 170 3.48 -8.43 12.70
CA PRO A 170 4.32 -7.78 11.71
C PRO A 170 5.76 -7.68 12.21
N SER A 171 6.71 -8.05 11.36
CA SER A 171 8.14 -7.92 11.63
C SER A 171 8.58 -6.49 11.35
N LEU A 172 9.23 -5.84 12.32
CA LEU A 172 9.88 -4.55 12.11
C LEU A 172 11.13 -4.65 11.21
N LYS A 173 11.63 -5.87 10.95
CA LYS A 173 12.78 -6.08 10.07
C LYS A 173 12.43 -6.00 8.59
N THR A 174 11.14 -5.95 8.25
CA THR A 174 10.69 -5.85 6.87
C THR A 174 10.33 -4.40 6.60
N ARG A 175 10.78 -3.85 5.47
CA ARG A 175 10.46 -2.50 5.02
C ARG A 175 9.09 -2.47 4.32
N LEU A 176 8.09 -3.04 5.01
CA LEU A 176 6.69 -3.15 4.60
C LEU A 176 5.81 -2.66 5.75
N THR A 177 4.69 -2.01 5.41
CA THR A 177 3.67 -1.60 6.39
C THR A 177 3.06 -2.80 7.11
N ARG A 178 2.37 -2.54 8.23
CA ARG A 178 1.63 -3.61 8.92
C ARG A 178 0.55 -4.22 8.03
N HIS A 179 -0.12 -3.40 7.22
CA HIS A 179 -1.23 -3.83 6.36
C HIS A 179 -0.76 -4.74 5.22
N GLU A 180 0.37 -4.42 4.59
CA GLU A 180 1.00 -5.30 3.60
C GLU A 180 1.39 -6.65 4.21
N GLN A 181 1.97 -6.62 5.42
CA GLN A 181 2.35 -7.84 6.12
C GLN A 181 1.12 -8.68 6.50
N TYR A 182 0.01 -8.06 6.91
CA TYR A 182 -1.24 -8.77 7.17
C TYR A 182 -1.79 -9.43 5.90
N ALA A 183 -1.83 -8.71 4.78
CA ALA A 183 -2.26 -9.26 3.49
C ALA A 183 -1.41 -10.48 3.08
N ILE A 184 -0.08 -10.36 3.12
CA ILE A 184 0.84 -11.46 2.78
C ILE A 184 0.67 -12.65 3.72
N ASN A 185 0.59 -12.41 5.03
CA ASN A 185 0.45 -13.47 6.02
C ASN A 185 -0.91 -14.17 5.93
N TYR A 186 -1.97 -13.44 5.59
CA TYR A 186 -3.30 -14.01 5.38
C TYR A 186 -3.29 -14.94 4.16
N VAL A 187 -2.76 -14.48 3.02
CA VAL A 187 -2.65 -15.33 1.82
C VAL A 187 -1.78 -16.57 2.10
N LYS A 188 -0.66 -16.41 2.81
CA LYS A 188 0.22 -17.53 3.15
C LYS A 188 -0.46 -18.61 4.01
N LYS A 189 -1.45 -18.25 4.82
CA LYS A 189 -2.22 -19.19 5.65
C LYS A 189 -3.37 -19.86 4.89
N ASN A 190 -3.81 -19.30 3.76
CA ASN A 190 -5.01 -19.73 3.05
C ASN A 190 -4.69 -20.06 1.59
N ASN A 191 -4.67 -21.36 1.24
CA ASN A 191 -4.22 -21.84 -0.08
C ASN A 191 -5.14 -21.44 -1.26
N ASP A 192 -6.36 -20.99 -0.99
CA ASP A 192 -7.34 -20.48 -1.96
C ASP A 192 -7.18 -18.97 -2.21
N CYS A 193 -6.26 -18.30 -1.52
CA CYS A 193 -6.07 -16.86 -1.62
C CYS A 193 -4.91 -16.47 -2.56
N ILE A 194 -5.04 -15.32 -3.20
CA ILE A 194 -4.03 -14.71 -4.08
C ILE A 194 -3.89 -13.23 -3.68
N LEU A 195 -2.66 -12.72 -3.61
CA LEU A 195 -2.42 -11.30 -3.35
C LEU A 195 -2.54 -10.50 -4.66
N LEU A 196 -3.34 -9.45 -4.68
CA LEU A 196 -3.23 -8.38 -5.67
C LEU A 196 -2.62 -7.16 -4.98
N THR A 197 -1.47 -6.73 -5.47
CA THR A 197 -0.74 -5.57 -4.95
C THR A 197 -0.22 -4.74 -6.11
N GLU A 198 -0.37 -3.42 -6.11
CA GLU A 198 0.24 -2.54 -7.10
C GLU A 198 1.71 -2.23 -6.81
N ASP A 199 2.21 -2.52 -5.62
CA ASP A 199 3.61 -2.28 -5.29
C ASP A 199 4.50 -3.43 -5.80
N ILE A 200 5.43 -3.14 -6.71
CA ILE A 200 6.31 -4.14 -7.32
C ILE A 200 7.21 -4.79 -6.25
N ARG A 201 7.69 -4.03 -5.26
CA ARG A 201 8.57 -4.53 -4.20
C ARG A 201 7.81 -5.42 -3.23
N THR A 202 6.58 -5.05 -2.86
CA THR A 202 5.68 -5.89 -2.05
C THR A 202 5.36 -7.19 -2.78
N ARG A 203 5.10 -7.14 -4.09
CA ARG A 203 4.88 -8.32 -4.92
C ARG A 203 6.10 -9.25 -4.93
N LYS A 204 7.30 -8.70 -5.15
CA LYS A 204 8.57 -9.46 -5.13
C LYS A 204 8.81 -10.10 -3.75
N TYR A 205 8.61 -9.35 -2.68
CA TYR A 205 8.73 -9.86 -1.32
C TYR A 205 7.72 -10.99 -1.05
N ALA A 206 6.44 -10.82 -1.42
CA ALA A 206 5.42 -11.85 -1.25
C ALA A 206 5.80 -13.15 -1.98
N ARG A 207 6.24 -13.05 -3.25
CA ARG A 207 6.70 -14.20 -4.04
C ARG A 207 7.88 -14.91 -3.40
N SER A 208 8.86 -14.18 -2.85
CA SER A 208 9.99 -14.77 -2.11
C SER A 208 9.56 -15.58 -0.87
N ARG A 209 8.33 -15.38 -0.38
CA ARG A 209 7.73 -16.11 0.76
C ARG A 209 6.79 -17.23 0.34
N GLY A 210 6.71 -17.54 -0.95
CA GLY A 210 5.84 -18.57 -1.55
C GLY A 210 4.40 -18.13 -1.77
N VAL A 211 4.12 -16.81 -1.73
CA VAL A 211 2.78 -16.26 -1.97
C VAL A 211 2.59 -15.93 -3.46
N LYS A 212 1.49 -16.40 -4.05
CA LYS A 212 1.06 -15.98 -5.38
C LYS A 212 0.61 -14.52 -5.32
N ALA A 213 1.26 -13.66 -6.10
CA ALA A 213 1.01 -12.23 -6.09
C ALA A 213 1.06 -11.64 -7.51
N TYR A 214 0.09 -10.79 -7.84
CA TYR A 214 -0.13 -10.19 -9.17
C TYR A 214 -0.56 -8.72 -9.06
N SER A 215 -0.64 -8.00 -10.17
CA SER A 215 -1.25 -6.66 -10.24
C SER A 215 -2.78 -6.75 -10.32
N SER A 216 -3.48 -5.74 -9.80
CA SER A 216 -4.92 -5.55 -9.97
C SER A 216 -5.34 -5.29 -11.42
N ILE A 217 -4.42 -4.95 -12.32
CA ILE A 217 -4.68 -4.95 -13.78
C ILE A 217 -5.10 -6.35 -14.26
N SER A 218 -4.83 -7.41 -13.49
CA SER A 218 -5.41 -8.75 -13.68
C SER A 218 -6.94 -8.75 -13.75
N ILE A 219 -7.62 -7.78 -13.12
CA ILE A 219 -9.07 -7.56 -13.25
C ILE A 219 -9.43 -7.27 -14.70
N LEU A 220 -8.73 -6.31 -15.32
CA LEU A 220 -8.94 -5.95 -16.73
C LEU A 220 -8.55 -7.12 -17.64
N TYR A 221 -7.43 -7.78 -17.34
CA TYR A 221 -6.97 -8.96 -18.09
C TYR A 221 -7.98 -10.12 -18.08
N THR A 222 -8.70 -10.30 -16.97
CA THR A 222 -9.75 -11.32 -16.85
C THR A 222 -10.94 -11.03 -17.74
N LEU A 223 -11.26 -9.76 -17.93
CA LEU A 223 -12.44 -9.32 -18.67
C LEU A 223 -12.13 -8.88 -20.11
N LYS A 224 -10.87 -8.95 -20.54
CA LYS A 224 -10.40 -8.37 -21.81
C LYS A 224 -11.13 -8.88 -23.05
N ASP A 225 -11.61 -10.13 -23.02
CA ASP A 225 -12.33 -10.73 -24.16
C ASP A 225 -13.82 -10.33 -24.18
N ASN A 226 -14.31 -9.69 -23.11
CA ASN A 226 -15.71 -9.25 -22.92
C ASN A 226 -15.85 -7.72 -22.90
N ILE A 227 -14.78 -6.98 -23.17
CA ILE A 227 -14.73 -5.51 -23.17
C ILE A 227 -14.09 -5.07 -24.49
N ASP A 228 -14.61 -3.99 -25.08
CA ASP A 228 -14.02 -3.41 -26.29
C ASP A 228 -12.65 -2.76 -26.02
N ASN A 229 -11.81 -2.69 -27.04
CA ASN A 229 -10.44 -2.18 -26.92
C ASN A 229 -10.38 -0.70 -26.50
N ASP A 230 -11.36 0.12 -26.89
CA ASP A 230 -11.41 1.55 -26.54
C ASP A 230 -11.65 1.70 -25.02
N SER A 231 -12.60 0.94 -24.48
CA SER A 231 -12.86 0.85 -23.04
C SER A 231 -11.65 0.36 -22.24
N ILE A 232 -10.86 -0.58 -22.78
CA ILE A 232 -9.62 -1.04 -22.15
C ILE A 232 -8.56 0.07 -22.18
N ALA A 233 -8.41 0.74 -23.33
CA ALA A 233 -7.48 1.85 -23.50
C ALA A 233 -7.79 2.99 -22.53
N ASP A 234 -9.06 3.38 -22.37
CA ASP A 234 -9.51 4.40 -21.42
C ASP A 234 -9.08 4.07 -19.98
N VAL A 235 -9.20 2.80 -19.57
CA VAL A 235 -8.73 2.37 -18.24
C VAL A 235 -7.22 2.51 -18.13
N LEU A 236 -6.47 1.99 -19.11
CA LEU A 236 -5.00 2.05 -19.08
C LEU A 236 -4.48 3.49 -19.13
N PHE A 237 -5.14 4.39 -19.86
CA PHE A 237 -4.83 5.82 -19.85
C PHE A 237 -5.21 6.47 -18.51
N SER A 238 -6.36 6.14 -17.92
CA SER A 238 -6.74 6.64 -16.59
C SER A 238 -5.74 6.20 -15.52
N LEU A 239 -5.18 4.99 -15.64
CA LEU A 239 -4.16 4.48 -14.73
C LEU A 239 -2.87 5.30 -14.80
N LYS A 240 -2.55 5.96 -15.94
CA LYS A 240 -1.39 6.86 -16.06
C LYS A 240 -1.55 8.18 -15.29
N SER A 241 -2.74 8.52 -14.79
CA SER A 241 -2.92 9.65 -13.87
C SER A 241 -2.24 9.42 -12.51
N ILE A 242 -2.07 8.15 -12.15
CA ILE A 242 -1.14 7.67 -11.14
C ILE A 242 0.12 7.29 -11.93
N PRO A 243 1.35 7.55 -11.46
CA PRO A 243 2.56 7.19 -12.21
C PRO A 243 2.83 5.67 -12.14
N LEU A 244 1.84 4.88 -12.58
CA LEU A 244 1.86 3.44 -12.72
C LEU A 244 2.73 3.05 -13.91
N ILE A 245 3.66 2.14 -13.66
CA ILE A 245 4.48 1.50 -14.67
C ILE A 245 3.59 0.50 -15.42
N ILE A 246 3.34 0.77 -16.71
CA ILE A 246 2.62 -0.12 -17.62
C ILE A 246 3.50 -0.29 -18.86
N PRO A 247 4.29 -1.38 -18.96
CA PRO A 247 5.18 -1.63 -20.08
C PRO A 247 4.43 -1.81 -21.40
N ALA A 248 5.13 -1.55 -22.50
CA ALA A 248 4.62 -1.76 -23.87
C ALA A 248 4.06 -3.18 -24.07
N SER A 249 4.75 -4.20 -23.57
CA SER A 249 4.31 -5.60 -23.63
C SER A 249 2.96 -5.85 -22.96
N ILE A 250 2.57 -5.03 -21.98
CA ILE A 250 1.24 -5.10 -21.37
C ILE A 250 0.19 -4.49 -22.30
N MET A 251 0.49 -3.37 -22.94
CA MET A 251 -0.41 -2.76 -23.93
C MET A 251 -0.69 -3.71 -25.10
N GLU A 252 0.35 -4.41 -25.57
CA GLU A 252 0.24 -5.43 -26.63
C GLU A 252 -0.66 -6.60 -26.23
N VAL A 253 -0.58 -7.07 -24.98
CA VAL A 253 -1.46 -8.12 -24.44
C VAL A 253 -2.93 -7.72 -24.48
N PHE A 254 -3.20 -6.41 -24.39
CA PHE A 254 -4.53 -5.83 -24.51
C PHE A 254 -4.91 -5.42 -25.95
N GLY A 255 -4.05 -5.71 -26.94
CA GLY A 255 -4.31 -5.36 -28.34
C GLY A 255 -4.29 -3.86 -28.63
N ILE A 256 -3.65 -3.06 -27.78
CA ILE A 256 -3.54 -1.61 -27.94
C ILE A 256 -2.24 -1.28 -28.67
N ALA A 257 -2.37 -0.67 -29.84
CA ALA A 257 -1.22 -0.18 -30.60
C ALA A 257 -0.53 0.98 -29.85
N ILE A 258 0.81 0.98 -29.85
CA ILE A 258 1.67 1.98 -29.19
C ILE A 258 2.23 2.93 -30.24
#